data_AF-A0A382BIE5-F1
#
_entry.id   AF-A0A382BIE5-F1
#
_cell.length_a   1.000
_cell.length_b   1.000
_cell.length_c   1.000
_cell.angle_alpha   90.00
_cell.angle_beta   90.00
_cell.angle_gamma   90.00
#
_symmetry.space_group_name_H-M   'P 1'
#
loop_
_entity.id
_entity.type
_entity.pdbx_description
1 polymer ?
#
loop_
_entity_poly.entity_id
_entity_poly.type
_entity_poly.pdbx_seq_one_letter_code
_entity_poly.pdbx_strand_id
1 'polypeptide(L)'
;MKTFSEKLIAEANKYLQIQLKKKFLVGIADGTLEEKRFNYWLSVDYPYLINFLKVISIGKAKAEDEEDYSTMMQHAHGVEEEMLDHQKHAKNNELSLKDISNPNAMGPLKYSYTRHQLSTAYSGDIGDLQAGMLSCMWSYQHLARDLKKDCKRQN
;
A
#
# COMPACT_ATOMS: atom_id res chain seq x y z
N MET A 1 3.02 21.43 20.47
CA MET A 1 2.04 21.67 19.39
C MET A 1 2.04 20.43 18.50
N LYS A 2 0.89 19.89 18.08
CA LYS A 2 0.88 18.72 17.17
C LYS A 2 1.43 19.11 15.80
N THR A 3 2.28 18.26 15.22
CA THR A 3 2.77 18.43 13.83
C THR A 3 1.61 18.28 12.84
N PHE A 4 1.82 18.68 11.58
CA PHE A 4 0.80 18.52 10.53
C PHE A 4 0.44 17.03 10.32
N SER A 5 1.46 16.16 10.24
CA SER A 5 1.29 14.71 10.11
C SER A 5 0.48 14.09 11.25
N GLU A 6 0.71 14.52 12.49
CA GLU A 6 -0.06 14.06 13.66
C GLU A 6 -1.53 14.46 13.59
N LYS A 7 -1.84 15.63 13.00
CA LYS A 7 -3.23 16.06 12.78
C LYS A 7 -3.92 15.19 11.72
N LEU A 8 -3.25 14.95 10.59
CA LEU A 8 -3.78 14.09 9.52
C LEU A 8 -4.09 12.68 10.00
N ILE A 9 -3.18 12.05 10.76
CA ILE A 9 -3.40 10.71 11.31
C ILE A 9 -4.58 10.72 12.29
N ALA A 10 -4.70 11.75 13.14
CA ALA A 10 -5.81 11.87 14.08
C ALA A 10 -7.17 11.97 13.35
N GLU A 11 -7.25 12.73 12.26
CA GLU A 11 -8.45 12.85 11.43
C GLU A 11 -8.77 11.54 10.69
N ALA A 12 -7.75 10.82 10.22
CA ALA A 12 -7.89 9.54 9.55
C ALA A 12 -8.23 8.38 10.50
N ASN A 13 -8.10 8.56 11.83
CA ASN A 13 -8.22 7.49 12.81
C ASN A 13 -9.52 6.69 12.69
N LYS A 14 -10.66 7.36 12.42
CA LYS A 14 -11.93 6.63 12.24
C LYS A 14 -11.85 5.59 11.12
N TYR A 15 -11.14 5.88 10.04
CA TYR A 15 -10.96 4.96 8.92
C TYR A 15 -9.97 3.83 9.27
N LEU A 16 -8.89 4.14 10.00
CA LEU A 16 -7.94 3.15 10.50
C LEU A 16 -8.62 2.12 11.41
N GLN A 17 -9.46 2.59 12.35
CA GLN A 17 -10.24 1.72 13.23
C GLN A 17 -11.26 0.84 12.48
N ILE A 18 -11.84 1.35 11.39
CA ILE A 18 -12.70 0.55 10.51
C ILE A 18 -11.89 -0.52 9.77
N GLN A 19 -10.68 -0.19 9.31
CA GLN A 19 -9.82 -1.12 8.60
C GLN A 19 -9.37 -2.28 9.50
N LEU A 20 -8.97 -2.01 10.76
CA LEU A 20 -8.58 -3.06 11.72
C LEU A 20 -9.66 -4.14 11.92
N LYS A 21 -10.94 -3.77 11.78
CA LYS A 21 -12.07 -4.69 11.95
C LYS A 21 -12.44 -5.45 10.67
N LYS A 22 -11.75 -5.21 9.55
CA LYS A 22 -12.03 -5.91 8.30
C LYS A 22 -11.61 -7.37 8.43
N LYS A 23 -12.51 -8.26 8.01
CA LYS A 23 -12.31 -9.72 8.04
C LYS A 23 -10.99 -10.19 7.42
N PHE A 24 -10.51 -9.47 6.40
CA PHE A 24 -9.22 -9.77 5.78
C PHE A 24 -8.05 -9.60 6.77
N LEU A 25 -7.94 -8.44 7.44
CA LEU A 25 -6.86 -8.18 8.39
C LEU A 25 -6.97 -9.05 9.65
N VAL A 26 -8.19 -9.24 10.17
CA VAL A 26 -8.44 -10.15 11.30
C VAL A 26 -8.01 -11.58 10.93
N GLY A 27 -8.40 -12.06 9.74
CA GLY A 27 -7.99 -13.38 9.27
C GLY A 27 -6.48 -13.53 9.10
N ILE A 28 -5.76 -12.48 8.67
CA ILE A 28 -4.29 -12.48 8.62
C ILE A 28 -3.72 -12.58 10.04
N ALA A 29 -4.18 -11.73 10.96
CA ALA A 29 -3.65 -11.68 12.32
C ALA A 29 -3.89 -12.99 13.11
N ASP A 30 -5.04 -13.63 12.88
CA ASP A 30 -5.41 -14.88 13.53
C ASP A 30 -4.88 -16.13 12.81
N GLY A 31 -4.26 -15.98 11.63
CA GLY A 31 -3.82 -17.12 10.80
C GLY A 31 -4.98 -17.95 10.23
N THR A 32 -6.18 -17.39 10.14
CA THR A 32 -7.41 -18.07 9.68
C THR A 32 -7.88 -17.63 8.29
N LEU A 33 -7.15 -16.73 7.63
CA LEU A 33 -7.49 -16.28 6.28
C LEU A 33 -7.45 -17.45 5.28
N GLU A 34 -8.55 -17.65 4.57
CA GLU A 34 -8.61 -18.62 3.47
C GLU A 34 -7.57 -18.27 2.39
N GLU A 35 -6.76 -19.25 1.96
CA GLU A 35 -5.70 -19.06 0.96
C GLU A 35 -6.21 -18.39 -0.32
N LYS A 36 -7.37 -18.80 -0.84
CA LYS A 36 -7.98 -18.18 -2.03
C LYS A 36 -8.21 -16.67 -1.90
N ARG A 37 -8.45 -16.15 -0.69
CA ARG A 37 -8.63 -14.71 -0.44
C ARG A 37 -7.29 -13.98 -0.46
N PHE A 38 -6.25 -14.62 0.06
CA PHE A 38 -4.89 -14.12 -0.03
C PHE A 38 -4.41 -14.11 -1.50
N ASN A 39 -4.65 -15.19 -2.24
CA ASN A 39 -4.34 -15.29 -3.67
C ASN A 39 -5.06 -14.21 -4.49
N TYR A 40 -6.34 -13.94 -4.19
CA TYR A 40 -7.07 -12.82 -4.79
C TYR A 40 -6.45 -11.46 -4.41
N TRP A 41 -6.04 -11.27 -3.15
CA TRP A 41 -5.36 -10.05 -2.74
C TRP A 41 -4.06 -9.85 -3.53
N LEU A 42 -3.21 -10.87 -3.67
CA LEU A 42 -1.98 -10.80 -4.47
C LEU A 42 -2.27 -10.35 -5.91
N SER A 43 -3.33 -10.86 -6.54
CA SER A 43 -3.64 -10.54 -7.95
C SER A 43 -4.19 -9.13 -8.17
N VAL A 44 -4.79 -8.52 -7.15
CA VAL A 44 -5.25 -7.12 -7.23
C VAL A 44 -4.23 -6.12 -6.70
N ASP A 45 -3.33 -6.55 -5.82
CA ASP A 45 -2.34 -5.69 -5.19
C ASP A 45 -1.09 -5.53 -6.05
N TYR A 46 -0.62 -6.59 -6.71
CA TYR A 46 0.53 -6.51 -7.60
C TYR A 46 0.39 -5.47 -8.74
N PRO A 47 -0.73 -5.39 -9.50
CA PRO A 47 -0.91 -4.32 -10.48
C PRO A 47 -1.13 -2.94 -9.82
N TYR A 48 -1.57 -2.89 -8.57
CA TYR A 48 -1.59 -1.64 -7.78
C TYR A 48 -0.17 -1.17 -7.46
N LEU A 49 0.77 -2.06 -7.11
CA LEU A 49 2.17 -1.70 -6.85
C LEU A 49 2.84 -1.12 -8.11
N ILE A 50 2.54 -1.66 -9.29
CA ILE A 50 2.95 -1.05 -10.57
C ILE A 50 2.41 0.38 -10.73
N ASN A 51 1.16 0.63 -10.34
CA ASN A 51 0.62 1.99 -10.33
C ASN A 51 1.34 2.89 -9.32
N PHE A 52 1.63 2.36 -8.13
CA PHE A 52 2.33 3.09 -7.08
C PHE A 52 3.75 3.49 -7.51
N LEU A 53 4.47 2.62 -8.22
CA LEU A 53 5.76 2.95 -8.85
C LEU A 53 5.65 4.09 -9.89
N LYS A 54 4.55 4.17 -10.66
CA LYS A 54 4.32 5.30 -11.58
C LYS A 54 4.14 6.61 -10.83
N VAL A 55 3.37 6.59 -9.74
CA VAL A 55 3.19 7.77 -8.87
C VAL A 55 4.53 8.21 -8.28
N ILE A 56 5.32 7.25 -7.76
CA ILE A 56 6.67 7.53 -7.24
C ILE A 56 7.58 8.12 -8.32
N SER A 57 7.54 7.57 -9.53
CA SER A 57 8.35 8.07 -10.66
C SER A 57 7.98 9.51 -11.05
N ILE A 58 6.70 9.87 -10.98
CA ILE A 58 6.25 11.25 -11.19
C ILE A 58 6.78 12.14 -10.06
N GLY A 59 6.73 11.70 -8.81
CA GLY A 59 7.26 12.47 -7.68
C GLY A 59 8.77 12.69 -7.78
N LYS A 60 9.52 11.67 -8.22
CA LYS A 60 10.94 11.81 -8.55
C LYS A 60 11.19 12.89 -9.61
N ALA A 61 10.33 13.00 -10.62
CA ALA A 61 10.41 14.04 -11.64
C ALA A 61 10.00 15.43 -11.13
N LYS A 62 9.31 15.50 -9.98
CA LYS A 62 8.87 16.73 -9.31
C LYS A 62 9.75 17.13 -8.13
N ALA A 63 10.82 16.40 -7.85
CA ALA A 63 11.74 16.69 -6.77
C ALA A 63 12.31 18.11 -6.89
N GLU A 64 12.29 18.86 -5.80
CA GLU A 64 12.84 20.23 -5.76
C GLU A 64 14.33 20.23 -5.39
N ASP A 65 14.78 19.19 -4.69
CA ASP A 65 16.16 19.01 -4.26
C ASP A 65 16.62 17.52 -4.28
N GLU A 66 17.87 17.30 -3.87
CA GLU A 66 18.47 15.96 -3.79
C GLU A 66 17.81 15.09 -2.72
N GLU A 67 17.30 15.67 -1.64
CA GLU A 67 16.66 14.94 -0.55
C GLU A 67 15.31 14.36 -1.00
N ASP A 68 14.51 15.16 -1.70
CA ASP A 68 13.27 14.73 -2.35
C ASP A 68 13.54 13.59 -3.34
N TYR A 69 14.52 13.78 -4.23
CA TYR A 69 14.87 12.78 -5.25
C TYR A 69 15.31 11.46 -4.61
N SER A 70 16.18 11.53 -3.61
CA SER A 70 16.68 10.37 -2.86
C SER A 70 15.55 9.65 -2.12
N THR A 71 14.65 10.40 -1.49
CA THR A 71 13.48 9.84 -0.78
C THR A 71 12.56 9.09 -1.75
N MET A 72 12.26 9.65 -2.92
CA MET A 72 11.43 8.96 -3.92
C MET A 72 12.12 7.70 -4.47
N MET A 73 13.45 7.70 -4.62
CA MET A 73 14.21 6.50 -5.00
C MET A 73 14.11 5.41 -3.92
N GLN A 74 14.20 5.76 -2.64
CA GLN A 74 14.03 4.80 -1.54
C GLN A 74 12.61 4.21 -1.52
N HIS A 75 11.59 5.03 -1.77
CA HIS A 75 10.21 4.54 -1.89
C HIS A 75 10.05 3.56 -3.05
N ALA A 76 10.63 3.84 -4.22
CA ALA A 76 10.59 2.93 -5.36
C ALA A 76 11.24 1.58 -5.01
N HIS A 77 12.41 1.61 -4.38
CA HIS A 77 13.13 0.40 -3.98
C HIS A 77 12.31 -0.47 -3.02
N GLY A 78 11.70 0.12 -1.98
CA GLY A 78 10.87 -0.64 -1.04
C GLY A 78 9.65 -1.30 -1.72
N VAL A 79 9.07 -0.66 -2.73
CA VAL A 79 7.96 -1.25 -3.51
C VAL A 79 8.46 -2.37 -4.41
N GLU A 80 9.64 -2.25 -4.99
CA GLU A 80 10.26 -3.34 -5.77
C GLU A 80 10.55 -4.56 -4.89
N GLU A 81 11.03 -4.37 -3.66
CA GLU A 81 11.18 -5.44 -2.67
C GLU A 81 9.83 -6.10 -2.33
N GLU A 82 8.79 -5.30 -2.08
CA GLU A 82 7.43 -5.81 -1.80
C GLU A 82 6.86 -6.61 -2.98
N MET A 83 7.17 -6.21 -4.21
CA MET A 83 6.79 -6.95 -5.41
C MET A 83 7.51 -8.30 -5.52
N LEU A 84 8.78 -8.38 -5.12
CA LEU A 84 9.51 -9.67 -5.05
C LEU A 84 8.88 -10.59 -3.99
N ASP A 85 8.46 -10.04 -2.86
CA ASP A 85 7.73 -10.79 -1.84
C ASP A 85 6.39 -11.31 -2.36
N HIS A 86 5.64 -10.50 -3.11
CA HIS A 86 4.42 -10.95 -3.79
C HIS A 86 4.68 -12.11 -4.75
N GLN A 87 5.74 -12.04 -5.54
CA GLN A 87 6.13 -13.12 -6.46
C GLN A 87 6.47 -14.40 -5.71
N LYS A 88 7.18 -14.29 -4.58
CA LYS A 88 7.52 -15.43 -3.71
C LYS A 88 6.26 -16.06 -3.11
N HIS A 89 5.35 -15.24 -2.59
CA HIS A 89 4.07 -15.71 -2.05
C HIS A 89 3.21 -16.38 -3.12
N ALA A 90 3.10 -15.78 -4.30
CA ALA A 90 2.40 -16.36 -5.44
C ALA A 90 2.97 -17.73 -5.81
N LYS A 91 4.30 -17.85 -5.91
CA LYS A 91 4.98 -19.12 -6.20
C LYS A 91 4.70 -20.20 -5.15
N ASN A 92 4.72 -19.84 -3.86
CA ASN A 92 4.42 -20.76 -2.76
C ASN A 92 2.98 -21.29 -2.83
N ASN A 93 2.07 -20.50 -3.40
CA ASN A 93 0.66 -20.85 -3.59
C ASN A 93 0.37 -21.32 -5.02
N GLU A 94 1.39 -21.80 -5.74
CA GLU A 94 1.29 -22.39 -7.09
C GLU A 94 0.73 -21.44 -8.17
N LEU A 95 0.86 -20.12 -7.96
CA LEU A 95 0.49 -19.08 -8.94
C LEU A 95 1.71 -18.62 -9.75
N SER A 96 1.49 -18.36 -11.04
CA SER A 96 2.49 -17.73 -11.91
C SER A 96 2.48 -16.21 -11.76
N LEU A 97 3.54 -15.55 -12.24
CA LEU A 97 3.57 -14.09 -12.35
C LEU A 97 2.41 -13.55 -13.20
N LYS A 98 1.99 -14.29 -14.24
CA LYS A 98 0.86 -13.89 -15.10
C LYS A 98 -0.47 -13.86 -14.34
N ASP A 99 -0.64 -14.75 -13.36
CA ASP A 99 -1.87 -14.83 -12.56
C ASP A 99 -2.04 -13.61 -11.66
N ILE A 100 -0.93 -13.02 -11.19
CA ILE A 100 -0.98 -11.85 -10.31
C ILE A 100 -0.79 -10.51 -11.03
N SER A 101 -0.26 -10.49 -12.26
CA SER A 101 0.11 -9.24 -12.95
C SER A 101 -0.95 -8.65 -13.89
N ASN A 102 -2.14 -9.24 -13.96
CA ASN A 102 -3.20 -8.75 -14.84
C ASN A 102 -3.76 -7.39 -14.33
N PRO A 103 -3.59 -6.27 -15.06
CA PRO A 103 -4.10 -4.97 -14.61
C PRO A 103 -5.64 -4.93 -14.50
N ASN A 104 -6.34 -5.79 -15.23
CA ASN A 104 -7.81 -5.89 -15.17
C ASN A 104 -8.31 -6.64 -13.94
N ALA A 105 -7.43 -7.23 -13.13
CA ALA A 105 -7.81 -7.86 -11.87
C ALA A 105 -8.28 -6.84 -10.83
N MET A 106 -7.84 -5.58 -10.93
CA MET A 106 -8.29 -4.51 -10.04
C MET A 106 -9.79 -4.27 -10.18
N GLY A 107 -10.54 -4.55 -9.11
CA GLY A 107 -11.94 -4.14 -9.02
C GLY A 107 -12.12 -2.61 -8.97
N PRO A 108 -13.37 -2.11 -9.07
CA PRO A 108 -13.65 -0.68 -9.22
C PRO A 108 -13.09 0.19 -8.09
N LEU A 109 -13.09 -0.32 -6.85
CA LEU A 109 -12.56 0.40 -5.69
C LEU A 109 -11.03 0.59 -5.78
N LYS A 110 -10.29 -0.49 -6.06
CA LYS A 110 -8.83 -0.44 -6.21
C LYS A 110 -8.45 0.42 -7.42
N TYR A 111 -9.17 0.27 -8.53
CA TYR A 111 -8.98 1.11 -9.71
C TYR A 111 -9.20 2.59 -9.40
N SER A 112 -10.31 2.96 -8.75
CA SER A 112 -10.59 4.34 -8.33
C SER A 112 -9.47 4.90 -7.43
N TYR A 113 -8.92 4.09 -6.54
CA TYR A 113 -7.78 4.49 -5.71
C TYR A 113 -6.55 4.81 -6.57
N THR A 114 -6.22 3.97 -7.55
CA THR A 114 -5.11 4.25 -8.48
C THR A 114 -5.34 5.54 -9.29
N ARG A 115 -6.58 5.83 -9.69
CA ARG A 115 -6.92 7.04 -10.44
C ARG A 115 -6.75 8.27 -9.58
N HIS A 116 -7.17 8.21 -8.32
CA HIS A 116 -6.97 9.29 -7.36
C HIS A 116 -5.47 9.60 -7.19
N GLN A 117 -4.64 8.58 -6.92
CA GLN A 117 -3.20 8.78 -6.74
C GLN A 117 -2.51 9.33 -7.99
N LEU A 118 -2.85 8.84 -9.19
CA LEU A 118 -2.28 9.41 -10.41
C LEU A 118 -2.79 10.82 -10.69
N SER A 119 -4.06 11.10 -10.40
CA SER A 119 -4.63 12.44 -10.61
C SER A 119 -3.94 13.47 -9.72
N THR A 120 -3.71 13.17 -8.44
CA THR A 120 -2.95 14.04 -7.53
C THR A 120 -1.50 14.15 -8.01
N ALA A 121 -0.88 13.03 -8.40
CA ALA A 121 0.49 13.02 -8.88
C ALA A 121 0.71 13.87 -10.14
N TYR A 122 -0.22 13.86 -11.09
CA TYR A 122 -0.11 14.68 -12.30
C TYR A 122 -0.44 16.15 -12.05
N SER A 123 -1.51 16.43 -11.30
CA SER A 123 -2.12 17.76 -11.27
C SER A 123 -1.61 18.67 -10.16
N GLY A 124 -1.07 18.11 -9.07
CA GLY A 124 -0.59 18.86 -7.91
C GLY A 124 0.92 19.07 -7.89
N ASP A 125 1.46 19.57 -6.78
CA ASP A 125 2.91 19.61 -6.53
C ASP A 125 3.43 18.31 -5.88
N ILE A 126 4.69 18.30 -5.41
CA ILE A 126 5.25 17.13 -4.72
C ILE A 126 4.54 16.86 -3.39
N GLY A 127 4.05 17.89 -2.71
CA GLY A 127 3.28 17.78 -1.47
C GLY A 127 1.91 17.14 -1.68
N ASP A 128 1.18 17.54 -2.72
CA ASP A 128 -0.10 16.92 -3.12
C ASP A 128 0.08 15.44 -3.47
N LEU A 129 1.14 15.13 -4.21
CA LEU A 129 1.50 13.77 -4.58
C LEU A 129 1.81 12.93 -3.33
N GLN A 130 2.67 13.45 -2.45
CA GLN A 130 3.01 12.80 -1.19
C GLN A 130 1.74 12.56 -0.36
N ALA A 131 0.88 13.56 -0.18
CA ALA A 131 -0.40 13.41 0.52
C ALA A 131 -1.26 12.27 -0.04
N GLY A 132 -1.29 12.12 -1.38
CA GLY A 132 -1.97 10.99 -2.05
C GLY A 132 -1.35 9.62 -1.74
N MET A 133 -0.02 9.54 -1.56
CA MET A 133 0.70 8.31 -1.22
C MET A 133 0.60 7.93 0.27
N LEU A 134 0.59 8.92 1.17
CA LEU A 134 0.66 8.72 2.63
C LEU A 134 -0.45 7.82 3.15
N SER A 135 -1.63 7.87 2.54
CA SER A 135 -2.76 7.01 2.90
C SER A 135 -2.44 5.51 2.80
N CYS A 136 -1.58 5.08 1.87
CA CYS A 136 -1.09 3.71 1.77
C CYS A 136 -0.01 3.44 2.83
N MET A 137 1.07 4.23 2.80
CA MET A 137 2.28 3.96 3.58
C MET A 137 2.03 4.03 5.09
N TRP A 138 1.33 5.07 5.55
CA TRP A 138 1.06 5.24 6.97
C TRP A 138 -0.04 4.32 7.48
N SER A 139 -1.08 4.03 6.67
CA SER A 139 -2.14 3.13 7.14
C SER A 139 -1.60 1.72 7.35
N TYR A 140 -0.85 1.16 6.40
CA TYR A 140 -0.26 -0.18 6.55
C TYR A 140 0.67 -0.26 7.77
N GLN A 141 1.53 0.75 7.97
CA GLN A 141 2.40 0.81 9.15
C GLN A 141 1.58 0.88 10.46
N HIS A 142 0.55 1.73 10.50
CA HIS A 142 -0.29 1.90 11.68
C HIS A 142 -1.05 0.62 12.02
N LEU A 143 -1.71 0.02 11.02
CA LEU A 143 -2.47 -1.21 11.15
C LEU A 143 -1.57 -2.36 11.60
N ALA A 144 -0.38 -2.52 11.01
CA ALA A 144 0.56 -3.55 11.42
C ALA A 144 1.04 -3.37 12.87
N ARG A 145 1.29 -2.12 13.30
CA ARG A 145 1.67 -1.82 14.70
C ARG A 145 0.56 -2.17 15.68
N ASP A 146 -0.69 -1.89 15.34
CA ASP A 146 -1.84 -2.18 16.19
C ASP A 146 -2.14 -3.69 16.23
N LEU A 147 -2.14 -4.37 15.09
CA LEU A 147 -2.30 -5.84 15.04
C LEU A 147 -1.23 -6.55 15.87
N LYS A 148 0.02 -6.06 15.85
CA LYS A 148 1.12 -6.63 16.65
C LYS A 148 0.87 -6.55 18.17
N LYS A 149 0.14 -5.54 18.66
CA LYS A 149 -0.20 -5.42 20.09
C LYS A 149 -1.23 -6.47 20.51
N ASP A 150 -2.14 -6.80 19.60
CA ASP A 150 -3.24 -7.72 19.84
C ASP A 150 -2.88 -9.18 19.53
N CYS A 151 -1.87 -9.41 18.68
CA CYS A 151 -1.25 -10.72 18.47
C CYS A 151 -0.60 -11.21 19.78
N LYS A 152 -1.33 -12.05 20.52
CA LYS A 152 -0.71 -12.96 21.48
C LYS A 152 0.18 -13.89 20.67
N ARG A 153 1.50 -13.81 20.86
CA ARG A 153 2.45 -14.78 20.29
C ARG A 153 1.95 -16.19 20.60
N GLN A 154 1.40 -16.87 19.60
CA GLN A 154 1.26 -18.32 19.66
C GLN A 154 2.57 -18.85 19.09
N ASN A 155 3.42 -19.27 20.03
CA ASN A 155 4.69 -20.00 19.94
C ASN A 155 5.27 -20.24 18.54
#